data_AF-A0A966LPC8-F1
#
_entry.id   AF-A0A966LPC8-F1
#
_cell.length_a   1.000
_cell.length_b   1.000
_cell.length_c   1.000
_cell.angle_alpha   90.00
_cell.angle_beta   90.00
_cell.angle_gamma   90.00
#
_symmetry.space_group_name_H-M   'P 1'
#
loop_
_entity.id
_entity.type
_entity.pdbx_description
1 polymer ?
#
loop_
_entity_poly.entity_id
_entity_poly.type
_entity_poly.pdbx_seq_one_letter_code
_entity_poly.pdbx_strand_id
1 'polypeptide(L)'
;MLNKTGRRIGWLLLWLGIVPEMAAQAVSAEQNYASNSPGVAMVQTVFSATVYVNKVVMNERRFEQLVDSVKRLDSSGEMLSAPAKLDLVVKALYNNPTRYFSATTEYYRQKHRIYASGTGFFVTGDGFLVTNCHIIDRDSQFVRRKFIQSTFQEVTEANIRSLENSWQMTLTDEQRMQLANAYSVIYSQVSSMIIFDLKREIYAQFRVDEDGKVVTRRMPAAVIIKGQPMPGKDVAILKVDSVQQMPTLGLTRDSLVRIGEPVLVYGYPEPVTSNTYLARETSVEPSLTAGVVSAIKKSIGGWPVIQMDAVITHGSSGSPVCNNRGQVIGLATFGSIDQTASNLASGFNFSIPSFMIRQYLDSVEVQPAMSDATRSFNRGLDYFFRGFYNKALRRFEVVKKLNEHYPELGYYLQESRKRIDAGQDKEAMNRKTMFRMLALLLVAGGVVVFYRWKSKK
;
A
#
# COMPACT_ATOMS: atom_id res chain seq x y z
N MET A 1 78.12 -37.57 -26.21
CA MET A 1 77.46 -38.55 -27.10
C MET A 1 76.03 -38.11 -27.36
N LEU A 2 75.69 -37.90 -28.64
CA LEU A 2 74.35 -38.02 -29.27
C LEU A 2 73.16 -37.28 -28.61
N ASN A 3 72.71 -36.16 -29.20
CA ASN A 3 71.71 -36.04 -30.30
C ASN A 3 70.22 -35.99 -29.85
N LYS A 4 69.62 -34.82 -30.13
CA LYS A 4 68.32 -34.60 -30.83
C LYS A 4 67.03 -34.98 -30.06
N THR A 5 65.91 -34.26 -30.06
CA THR A 5 65.30 -33.10 -30.77
C THR A 5 63.95 -32.93 -30.03
N GLY A 6 63.43 -31.78 -29.63
CA GLY A 6 63.15 -30.59 -30.43
C GLY A 6 61.65 -30.49 -30.80
N ARG A 7 60.88 -29.73 -30.00
CA ARG A 7 59.60 -29.01 -30.28
C ARG A 7 58.35 -29.77 -30.80
N ARG A 8 57.20 -29.58 -30.11
CA ARG A 8 56.03 -28.77 -30.54
C ARG A 8 54.82 -28.85 -29.59
N ILE A 9 54.34 -27.68 -29.18
CA ILE A 9 52.93 -27.19 -29.11
C ILE A 9 51.84 -28.21 -28.69
N GLY A 10 51.17 -27.90 -27.58
CA GLY A 10 49.87 -28.48 -27.21
C GLY A 10 49.13 -27.57 -26.21
N TRP A 11 48.22 -26.75 -26.73
CA TRP A 11 47.16 -26.10 -25.95
C TRP A 11 46.18 -27.14 -25.37
N LEU A 12 45.39 -26.68 -24.39
CA LEU A 12 44.08 -27.18 -23.94
C LEU A 12 44.03 -28.25 -22.83
N LEU A 13 43.16 -27.93 -21.86
CA LEU A 13 42.48 -28.78 -20.86
C LEU A 13 43.18 -28.95 -19.51
N LEU A 14 42.81 -28.09 -18.55
CA LEU A 14 42.19 -28.54 -17.30
C LEU A 14 41.55 -27.35 -16.58
N TRP A 15 40.26 -27.16 -16.91
CA TRP A 15 39.28 -26.43 -16.14
C TRP A 15 39.23 -27.03 -14.72
N LEU A 16 39.79 -26.33 -13.74
CA LEU A 16 39.38 -26.50 -12.34
C LEU A 16 38.05 -25.77 -12.18
N GLY A 17 36.97 -26.54 -12.27
CA GLY A 17 35.61 -26.10 -12.00
C GLY A 17 35.43 -25.74 -10.54
N ILE A 18 35.73 -24.48 -10.21
CA ILE A 18 35.04 -23.79 -9.13
C ILE A 18 33.73 -23.33 -9.74
N VAL A 19 32.65 -24.08 -9.49
CA VAL A 19 31.30 -23.57 -9.69
C VAL A 19 31.18 -22.36 -8.75
N PRO A 20 31.04 -21.12 -9.25
CA PRO A 20 30.67 -20.04 -8.37
C PRO A 20 29.27 -20.42 -7.89
N GLU A 21 29.14 -20.63 -6.59
CA GLU A 21 27.86 -20.59 -5.90
C GLU A 21 27.13 -19.36 -6.46
N MET A 22 26.05 -19.57 -7.21
CA MET A 22 25.33 -18.49 -7.88
C MET A 22 24.77 -17.57 -6.80
N ALA A 23 25.54 -16.55 -6.43
CA ALA A 23 25.05 -15.44 -5.65
C ALA A 23 23.82 -14.91 -6.42
N ALA A 24 22.64 -15.08 -5.83
CA ALA A 24 21.38 -14.64 -6.44
C ALA A 24 21.54 -13.16 -6.81
N GLN A 25 21.53 -12.88 -8.12
CA GLN A 25 21.83 -11.56 -8.64
C GLN A 25 20.78 -10.57 -8.12
N ALA A 26 21.23 -9.42 -7.62
CA ALA A 26 20.33 -8.35 -7.18
C ALA A 26 19.41 -7.95 -8.33
N VAL A 27 18.12 -7.89 -8.04
CA VAL A 27 17.08 -7.55 -9.02
C VAL A 27 16.97 -6.02 -9.10
N SER A 28 16.69 -5.45 -10.27
CA SER A 28 16.46 -4.01 -10.38
C SER A 28 15.22 -3.60 -9.55
N ALA A 29 15.15 -2.35 -9.10
CA ALA A 29 13.99 -1.87 -8.36
C ALA A 29 12.69 -2.00 -9.16
N GLU A 30 12.76 -1.78 -10.48
CA GLU A 30 11.65 -1.97 -11.42
C GLU A 30 11.18 -3.43 -11.48
N GLN A 31 12.10 -4.38 -11.67
CA GLN A 31 11.74 -5.80 -11.71
C GLN A 31 11.23 -6.29 -10.35
N ASN A 32 11.77 -5.76 -9.25
CA ASN A 32 11.31 -6.07 -7.91
C ASN A 32 9.86 -5.57 -7.69
N TYR A 33 9.58 -4.33 -8.10
CA TYR A 33 8.23 -3.77 -8.11
C TYR A 33 7.27 -4.64 -8.92
N ALA A 34 7.59 -4.92 -10.19
CA ALA A 34 6.76 -5.75 -11.06
C ALA A 34 6.48 -7.14 -10.47
N SER A 35 7.45 -7.74 -9.79
CA SER A 35 7.28 -9.07 -9.19
C SER A 35 6.42 -9.09 -7.93
N ASN A 36 6.39 -7.99 -7.17
CA ASN A 36 5.78 -7.93 -5.84
C ASN A 36 4.49 -7.12 -5.80
N SER A 37 4.38 -6.02 -6.55
CA SER A 37 3.18 -5.16 -6.61
C SER A 37 1.88 -5.96 -6.83
N PRO A 38 1.83 -7.03 -7.66
CA PRO A 38 0.58 -7.75 -7.89
C PRO A 38 0.02 -8.46 -6.65
N GLY A 39 0.88 -8.83 -5.70
CA GLY A 39 0.49 -9.55 -4.48
C GLY A 39 0.22 -8.65 -3.28
N VAL A 40 0.33 -7.32 -3.45
CA VAL A 40 0.03 -6.33 -2.42
C VAL A 40 -1.45 -5.94 -2.53
N ALA A 41 -2.11 -5.78 -1.38
CA ALA A 41 -3.52 -5.47 -1.30
C ALA A 41 -3.78 -4.40 -0.23
N MET A 42 -4.76 -3.54 -0.45
CA MET A 42 -5.26 -2.64 0.57
C MET A 42 -6.19 -3.41 1.50
N VAL A 43 -5.91 -3.36 2.80
CA VAL A 43 -6.78 -3.93 3.82
C VAL A 43 -7.64 -2.81 4.38
N GLN A 44 -8.95 -2.99 4.35
CA GLN A 44 -9.91 -2.01 4.85
C GLN A 44 -10.84 -2.65 5.87
N THR A 45 -10.86 -2.07 7.07
CA THR A 45 -11.80 -2.40 8.12
C THR A 45 -12.90 -1.35 8.15
N VAL A 46 -14.15 -1.79 8.01
CA VAL A 46 -15.35 -0.96 8.10
C VAL A 46 -15.97 -1.19 9.46
N PHE A 47 -16.06 -0.14 10.27
CA PHE A 47 -16.87 -0.16 11.48
C PHE A 47 -18.19 0.54 11.19
N SER A 48 -19.30 -0.14 11.44
CA SER A 48 -20.63 0.45 11.30
C SER A 48 -21.37 0.41 12.61
N ALA A 49 -22.06 1.49 12.96
CA ALA A 49 -22.83 1.57 14.18
C ALA A 49 -24.02 2.51 14.02
N THR A 50 -25.02 2.35 14.87
CA THR A 50 -26.05 3.36 15.07
C THR A 50 -25.58 4.30 16.16
N VAL A 51 -25.46 5.58 15.83
CA VAL A 51 -25.00 6.62 16.75
C VAL A 51 -26.19 7.47 17.18
N TYR A 52 -26.24 7.78 18.47
CA TYR A 52 -27.19 8.70 19.08
C TYR A 52 -26.42 9.91 19.60
N VAL A 53 -26.75 11.10 19.10
CA VAL A 53 -26.17 12.37 19.55
C VAL A 53 -27.31 13.30 19.93
N ASN A 54 -27.24 13.94 21.09
CA ASN A 54 -28.22 14.92 21.52
C ASN A 54 -28.36 16.03 20.48
N LYS A 55 -29.60 16.40 20.13
CA LYS A 55 -29.83 17.57 19.27
C LYS A 55 -29.38 18.82 20.01
N VAL A 56 -28.81 19.76 19.28
CA VAL A 56 -28.43 21.07 19.80
C VAL A 56 -29.41 22.08 19.24
N VAL A 57 -30.05 22.84 20.13
CA VAL A 57 -30.99 23.89 19.77
C VAL A 57 -30.48 25.25 20.22
N MET A 58 -30.83 26.28 19.46
CA MET A 58 -30.53 27.67 19.80
C MET A 58 -31.55 28.19 20.81
N ASN A 59 -31.08 28.93 21.81
CA ASN A 59 -31.93 29.69 22.71
C ASN A 59 -32.38 30.97 22.00
N GLU A 60 -33.57 30.93 21.38
CA GLU A 60 -34.13 32.03 20.58
C GLU A 60 -34.13 33.35 21.33
N ARG A 61 -34.58 33.36 22.59
CA ARG A 61 -34.61 34.58 23.42
C ARG A 61 -33.23 35.22 23.56
N ARG A 62 -32.19 34.43 23.82
CA ARG A 62 -30.81 34.95 23.95
C ARG A 62 -30.25 35.38 22.61
N PHE A 63 -30.62 34.69 21.53
CA PHE A 63 -30.23 35.06 20.18
C PHE A 63 -30.88 36.37 19.71
N GLU A 64 -32.18 36.55 19.92
CA GLU A 64 -32.90 37.79 19.63
C GLU A 64 -32.30 38.98 20.40
N GLN A 65 -31.99 38.79 21.69
CA GLN A 65 -31.30 39.80 22.49
C GLN A 65 -29.93 40.19 21.91
N LEU A 66 -29.18 39.23 21.38
CA LEU A 66 -27.91 39.47 20.70
C LEU A 66 -28.14 40.26 19.41
N VAL A 67 -29.08 39.83 18.56
CA VAL A 67 -29.42 40.52 17.31
C VAL A 67 -29.84 41.97 17.58
N ASP A 68 -30.69 42.20 18.58
CA ASP A 68 -31.11 43.54 18.97
C ASP A 68 -29.96 44.39 19.51
N SER A 69 -29.02 43.78 20.25
CA SER A 69 -27.82 44.48 20.70
C SER A 69 -26.92 44.92 19.53
N VAL A 70 -26.79 44.07 18.50
CA VAL A 70 -26.03 44.39 17.28
C VAL A 70 -26.75 45.46 16.45
N LYS A 71 -28.08 45.41 16.36
CA LYS A 71 -28.87 46.48 15.71
C LYS A 71 -28.70 47.82 16.42
N ARG A 72 -28.71 47.85 17.75
CA ARG A 72 -28.50 49.08 18.54
C ARG A 72 -27.10 49.68 18.40
N LEU A 73 -26.08 48.86 18.13
CA LEU A 73 -24.72 49.34 17.86
C LEU A 73 -24.64 50.17 16.57
N ASP A 74 -25.62 50.03 15.67
CA ASP A 74 -25.77 50.83 14.46
C ASP A 74 -27.08 51.64 14.53
N SER A 75 -27.15 52.54 15.52
CA SER A 75 -28.33 53.36 15.79
C SER A 75 -28.75 54.29 14.64
N SER A 76 -27.87 54.55 13.67
CA SER A 76 -28.18 55.32 12.44
C SER A 76 -28.46 54.44 11.22
N GLY A 77 -28.19 53.13 11.28
CA GLY A 77 -28.39 52.18 10.18
C GLY A 77 -27.35 52.25 9.05
N GLU A 78 -26.37 53.17 9.15
CA GLU A 78 -25.38 53.48 8.11
C GLU A 78 -23.94 53.11 8.51
N MET A 79 -23.66 52.81 9.78
CA MET A 79 -22.29 52.59 10.25
C MET A 79 -21.79 51.16 10.04
N LEU A 80 -22.69 50.18 9.98
CA LEU A 80 -22.34 48.77 9.82
C LEU A 80 -23.11 48.13 8.66
N SER A 81 -22.36 47.60 7.69
CA SER A 81 -22.93 46.81 6.60
C SER A 81 -23.62 45.54 7.14
N ALA A 82 -24.60 45.01 6.41
CA ALA A 82 -25.26 43.75 6.79
C ALA A 82 -24.27 42.58 6.99
N PRO A 83 -23.22 42.39 6.16
CA PRO A 83 -22.17 41.41 6.42
C PRO A 83 -21.40 41.65 7.74
N ALA A 84 -21.10 42.90 8.09
CA ALA A 84 -20.39 43.24 9.33
C ALA A 84 -21.25 42.96 10.58
N LYS A 85 -22.56 43.22 10.51
CA LYS A 85 -23.51 42.85 11.58
C LYS A 85 -23.58 41.34 11.76
N LEU A 86 -23.62 40.58 10.66
CA LEU A 86 -23.63 39.12 10.70
C LEU A 86 -22.34 38.55 11.31
N ASP A 87 -21.18 39.12 10.96
CA ASP A 87 -19.89 38.73 11.55
C ASP A 87 -19.86 38.92 13.07
N LEU A 88 -20.41 40.03 13.59
CA LEU A 88 -20.54 40.25 15.03
C LEU A 88 -21.43 39.20 15.72
N VAL A 89 -22.55 38.83 15.08
CA VAL A 89 -23.43 37.77 15.59
C VAL A 89 -22.71 36.43 15.63
N VAL A 90 -22.05 36.02 14.53
CA VAL A 90 -21.33 34.75 14.45
C VAL A 90 -20.17 34.70 15.46
N LYS A 91 -19.40 35.79 15.61
CA LYS A 91 -18.34 35.89 16.63
C LYS A 91 -18.87 35.77 18.04
N ALA A 92 -20.02 36.35 18.34
CA ALA A 92 -20.63 36.22 19.67
C ALA A 92 -21.08 34.77 19.95
N LEU A 93 -21.65 34.09 18.95
CA LEU A 93 -21.99 32.66 19.03
C LEU A 93 -20.75 31.79 19.25
N TYR A 94 -19.66 32.08 18.52
CA TYR A 94 -18.38 31.38 18.65
C TYR A 94 -17.71 31.58 20.01
N ASN A 95 -17.69 32.81 20.53
CA ASN A 95 -17.00 33.13 21.77
C ASN A 95 -17.72 32.59 23.02
N ASN A 96 -19.04 32.42 22.98
CA ASN A 96 -19.84 31.95 24.11
C ASN A 96 -20.90 30.93 23.68
N PRO A 97 -20.51 29.76 23.15
CA PRO A 97 -21.44 28.86 22.48
C PRO A 97 -22.48 28.28 23.46
N THR A 98 -22.08 27.92 24.68
CA THR A 98 -22.98 27.42 25.73
C THR A 98 -23.97 28.47 26.24
N ARG A 99 -23.77 29.76 25.94
CA ARG A 99 -24.75 30.81 26.22
C ARG A 99 -25.93 30.73 25.26
N TYR A 100 -25.69 30.42 23.99
CA TYR A 100 -26.69 30.49 22.93
C TYR A 100 -27.25 29.14 22.51
N PHE A 101 -26.57 28.05 22.86
CA PHE A 101 -26.96 26.71 22.48
C PHE A 101 -27.06 25.79 23.70
N SER A 102 -27.99 24.85 23.63
CA SER A 102 -28.16 23.81 24.65
C SER A 102 -28.46 22.47 24.00
N ALA A 103 -27.93 21.40 24.59
CA ALA A 103 -28.31 20.04 24.23
C ALA A 103 -29.76 19.77 24.71
N THR A 104 -30.54 19.07 23.88
CA THR A 104 -31.87 18.60 24.25
C THR A 104 -31.83 17.13 24.66
N THR A 105 -32.94 16.61 25.19
CA THR A 105 -33.12 15.17 25.45
C THR A 105 -33.46 14.37 24.19
N GLU A 106 -33.69 15.04 23.06
CA GLU A 106 -33.89 14.38 21.78
C GLU A 106 -32.56 14.01 21.14
N TYR A 107 -32.54 12.90 20.41
CA TYR A 107 -31.33 12.41 19.74
C TYR A 107 -31.49 12.41 18.22
N TYR A 108 -30.42 12.79 17.52
CA TYR A 108 -30.21 12.34 16.14
C TYR A 108 -29.81 10.86 16.18
N ARG A 109 -30.58 10.02 15.50
CA ARG A 109 -30.25 8.61 15.28
C ARG A 109 -29.76 8.43 13.85
N GLN A 110 -28.48 8.09 13.69
CA GLN A 110 -27.89 7.94 12.38
C GLN A 110 -27.03 6.68 12.30
N LYS A 111 -27.09 5.99 11.17
CA LYS A 111 -26.14 4.92 10.87
C LYS A 111 -24.86 5.57 10.35
N HIS A 112 -23.76 5.36 11.07
CA HIS A 112 -22.45 5.87 10.70
C HIS A 112 -21.53 4.73 10.31
N ARG A 113 -20.61 5.03 9.40
CA ARG A 113 -19.53 4.13 8.99
C ARG A 113 -18.21 4.88 9.09
N ILE A 114 -17.24 4.28 9.78
CA ILE A 114 -15.87 4.74 9.80
C ILE A 114 -14.97 3.67 9.22
N TYR A 115 -13.84 4.10 8.66
CA TYR A 115 -12.90 3.24 7.97
C TYR A 115 -11.54 3.29 8.68
N ALA A 116 -10.89 2.14 8.74
CA ALA A 116 -9.45 2.05 8.95
C ALA A 116 -8.87 1.32 7.74
N SER A 117 -7.87 1.91 7.10
CA SER A 117 -7.18 1.31 5.96
C SER A 117 -5.70 1.12 6.27
N GLY A 118 -5.12 0.15 5.59
CA GLY A 118 -3.69 -0.09 5.54
C GLY A 118 -3.36 -1.00 4.39
N THR A 119 -2.16 -1.56 4.42
CA THR A 119 -1.65 -2.47 3.42
C THR A 119 -1.59 -3.90 3.98
N GLY A 120 -1.67 -4.87 3.09
CA GLY A 120 -1.33 -6.26 3.36
C GLY A 120 -0.80 -6.90 2.08
N PHE A 121 -0.43 -8.17 2.18
CA PHE A 121 0.08 -8.91 1.02
C PHE A 121 -0.24 -10.40 1.14
N PHE A 122 -0.51 -11.02 -0.01
CA PHE A 122 -0.78 -12.45 -0.09
C PHE A 122 0.50 -13.27 0.06
N VAL A 123 0.44 -14.32 0.88
CA VAL A 123 1.55 -15.26 1.12
C VAL A 123 1.27 -16.66 0.59
N THR A 124 0.05 -16.93 0.15
CA THR A 124 -0.36 -18.17 -0.49
C THR A 124 -1.33 -17.92 -1.65
N GLY A 125 -1.31 -18.82 -2.65
CA GLY A 125 -2.15 -18.70 -3.84
C GLY A 125 -3.65 -18.89 -3.58
N ASP A 126 -4.02 -19.51 -2.46
CA ASP A 126 -5.39 -19.79 -2.01
C ASP A 126 -5.96 -18.72 -1.07
N GLY A 127 -5.24 -17.60 -0.87
CA GLY A 127 -5.81 -16.37 -0.32
C GLY A 127 -5.45 -16.05 1.14
N PHE A 128 -4.41 -16.65 1.73
CA PHE A 128 -3.88 -16.16 3.00
C PHE A 128 -3.11 -14.86 2.79
N LEU A 129 -3.42 -13.86 3.61
CA LEU A 129 -2.90 -12.51 3.54
C LEU A 129 -2.35 -12.07 4.90
N VAL A 130 -1.25 -11.33 4.90
CA VAL A 130 -0.61 -10.79 6.10
C VAL A 130 -0.84 -9.28 6.16
N THR A 131 -1.15 -8.75 7.34
CA THR A 131 -1.28 -7.31 7.61
C THR A 131 -0.99 -7.00 9.09
N ASN A 132 -1.09 -5.75 9.53
CA ASN A 132 -0.99 -5.41 10.96
C ASN A 132 -2.28 -5.70 11.72
N CYS A 133 -2.15 -6.11 12.98
CA CYS A 133 -3.28 -6.33 13.88
C CYS A 133 -4.08 -5.05 14.09
N HIS A 134 -3.41 -3.91 14.26
CA HIS A 134 -4.08 -2.65 14.52
C HIS A 134 -4.98 -2.18 13.36
N ILE A 135 -4.79 -2.69 12.14
CA ILE A 135 -5.65 -2.32 10.99
C ILE A 135 -7.02 -2.97 11.14
N ILE A 136 -7.07 -4.19 11.68
CA ILE A 136 -8.28 -5.00 11.84
C ILE A 136 -8.87 -4.93 13.25
N ASP A 137 -8.07 -4.55 14.24
CA ASP A 137 -8.43 -4.55 15.66
C ASP A 137 -7.89 -3.28 16.32
N ARG A 138 -8.73 -2.24 16.33
CA ARG A 138 -8.44 -0.97 16.99
C ARG A 138 -9.07 -0.95 18.38
N ASP A 139 -8.45 -0.22 19.29
CA ASP A 139 -9.00 -0.03 20.62
C ASP A 139 -10.33 0.76 20.58
N SER A 140 -11.13 0.59 21.64
CA SER A 140 -12.46 1.21 21.72
C SER A 140 -12.39 2.74 21.76
N GLN A 141 -11.31 3.35 22.27
CA GLN A 141 -11.14 4.80 22.29
C GLN A 141 -10.87 5.34 20.88
N PHE A 142 -10.06 4.66 20.07
CA PHE A 142 -9.85 4.98 18.66
C PHE A 142 -11.16 4.95 17.90
N VAL A 143 -11.92 3.84 18.01
CA VAL A 143 -13.20 3.66 17.32
C VAL A 143 -14.18 4.75 17.77
N ARG A 144 -14.32 4.97 19.08
CA ARG A 144 -15.18 6.00 19.64
C ARG A 144 -14.80 7.40 19.13
N ARG A 145 -13.52 7.77 19.18
CA ARG A 145 -13.03 9.07 18.69
C ARG A 145 -13.33 9.27 17.21
N LYS A 146 -13.16 8.24 16.37
CA LYS A 146 -13.47 8.33 14.94
C LYS A 146 -14.97 8.49 14.68
N PHE A 147 -15.83 7.77 15.42
CA PHE A 147 -17.27 8.00 15.36
C PHE A 147 -17.65 9.41 15.82
N ILE A 148 -17.09 9.88 16.93
CA ILE A 148 -17.29 11.24 17.43
C ILE A 148 -16.96 12.26 16.35
N GLN A 149 -15.75 12.15 15.77
CA GLN A 149 -15.27 13.08 14.75
C GLN A 149 -16.18 13.08 13.51
N SER A 150 -16.52 11.89 12.99
CA SER A 150 -17.36 11.73 11.80
C SER A 150 -18.78 12.23 12.04
N THR A 151 -19.40 11.84 13.15
CA THR A 151 -20.77 12.23 13.47
C THR A 151 -20.87 13.72 13.79
N PHE A 152 -19.94 14.27 14.58
CA PHE A 152 -19.98 15.70 14.88
C PHE A 152 -19.74 16.56 13.64
N GLN A 153 -18.87 16.14 12.72
CA GLN A 153 -18.70 16.83 11.44
C GLN A 153 -20.01 16.88 10.65
N GLU A 154 -20.70 15.74 10.49
CA GLU A 154 -21.96 15.67 9.74
C GLU A 154 -23.08 16.45 10.41
N VAL A 155 -23.28 16.29 11.72
CA VAL A 155 -24.36 16.98 12.45
C VAL A 155 -24.09 18.49 12.52
N THR A 156 -22.82 18.91 12.67
CA THR A 156 -22.43 20.32 12.62
C THR A 156 -22.75 20.93 11.25
N GLU A 157 -22.39 20.24 10.18
CA GLU A 157 -22.68 20.68 8.81
C GLU A 157 -24.20 20.76 8.56
N ALA A 158 -24.97 19.79 9.04
CA ALA A 158 -26.43 19.82 8.95
C ALA A 158 -27.04 20.99 9.73
N ASN A 159 -26.53 21.28 10.93
CA ASN A 159 -26.99 22.41 11.75
C ASN A 159 -26.65 23.76 11.11
N ILE A 160 -25.46 23.91 10.53
CA ILE A 160 -25.07 25.14 9.80
C ILE A 160 -25.99 25.34 8.60
N ARG A 161 -26.25 24.29 7.80
CA ARG A 161 -27.22 24.36 6.68
C ARG A 161 -28.64 24.71 7.16
N SER A 162 -29.06 24.18 8.29
CA SER A 162 -30.36 24.54 8.88
C SER A 162 -30.43 26.01 9.28
N LEU A 163 -29.34 26.57 9.81
CA LEU A 163 -29.26 28.00 10.13
C LEU A 163 -29.29 28.85 8.85
N GLU A 164 -28.50 28.50 7.83
CA GLU A 164 -28.52 29.17 6.52
C GLU A 164 -29.92 29.20 5.91
N ASN A 165 -30.62 28.07 5.94
CA ASN A 165 -32.00 27.97 5.46
C ASN A 165 -32.97 28.81 6.29
N SER A 166 -32.86 28.76 7.63
CA SER A 166 -33.71 29.53 8.53
C SER A 166 -33.50 31.03 8.39
N TRP A 167 -32.27 31.46 8.15
CA TRP A 167 -31.89 32.86 8.00
C TRP A 167 -31.95 33.34 6.55
N GLN A 168 -32.27 32.45 5.61
CA GLN A 168 -32.31 32.72 4.16
C GLN A 168 -31.03 33.38 3.64
N MET A 169 -29.87 32.88 4.08
CA MET A 169 -28.56 33.44 3.72
C MET A 169 -27.51 32.34 3.52
N THR A 170 -26.46 32.67 2.78
CA THR A 170 -25.28 31.82 2.62
C THR A 170 -24.14 32.39 3.45
N LEU A 171 -23.56 31.58 4.34
CA LEU A 171 -22.44 31.99 5.19
C LEU A 171 -21.11 31.88 4.42
N THR A 172 -20.16 32.75 4.75
CA THR A 172 -18.79 32.63 4.23
C THR A 172 -18.06 31.44 4.87
N ASP A 173 -16.99 30.94 4.23
CA ASP A 173 -16.19 29.84 4.78
C ASP A 173 -15.66 30.13 6.20
N GLU A 174 -15.27 31.38 6.47
CA GLU A 174 -14.83 31.82 7.80
C GLU A 174 -15.96 31.75 8.83
N GLN A 175 -17.17 32.21 8.48
CA GLN A 175 -18.33 32.15 9.36
C GLN A 175 -18.77 30.70 9.63
N ARG A 176 -18.76 29.85 8.59
CA ARG A 176 -19.02 28.41 8.74
C ARG A 176 -18.02 27.76 9.67
N MET A 177 -16.73 28.10 9.55
CA MET A 177 -15.67 27.59 10.42
C MET A 177 -15.85 28.07 11.88
N GLN A 178 -16.20 29.34 12.10
CA GLN A 178 -16.49 29.86 13.43
C GLN A 178 -17.68 29.13 14.10
N LEU A 179 -18.77 28.92 13.35
CA LEU A 179 -19.91 28.13 13.83
C LEU A 179 -19.53 26.67 14.08
N ALA A 180 -18.74 26.06 13.20
CA ALA A 180 -18.28 24.69 13.37
C ALA A 180 -17.46 24.52 14.64
N ASN A 181 -16.60 25.48 14.96
CA ASN A 181 -15.85 25.51 16.22
C ASN A 181 -16.77 25.69 17.44
N ALA A 182 -17.80 26.54 17.35
CA ALA A 182 -18.82 26.66 18.39
C ALA A 182 -19.55 25.32 18.67
N TYR A 183 -20.01 24.64 17.62
CA TYR A 183 -20.61 23.31 17.74
C TYR A 183 -19.64 22.28 18.31
N SER A 184 -18.36 22.31 17.93
CA SER A 184 -17.33 21.45 18.50
C SER A 184 -17.20 21.62 20.02
N VAL A 185 -17.24 22.85 20.54
CA VAL A 185 -17.24 23.11 21.98
C VAL A 185 -18.50 22.54 22.65
N ILE A 186 -19.68 22.72 22.06
CA ILE A 186 -20.94 22.20 22.62
C ILE A 186 -20.92 20.68 22.66
N TYR A 187 -20.52 20.05 21.57
CA TYR A 187 -20.48 18.60 21.48
C TYR A 187 -19.40 17.97 22.37
N SER A 188 -18.28 18.67 22.61
CA SER A 188 -17.22 18.19 23.52
C SER A 188 -17.54 18.37 25.00
N GLN A 189 -18.31 19.40 25.38
CA GLN A 189 -18.60 19.71 26.78
C GLN A 189 -19.94 19.15 27.27
N VAL A 190 -20.93 18.98 26.38
CA VAL A 190 -22.34 18.83 26.79
C VAL A 190 -23.04 17.65 26.14
N SER A 191 -22.48 17.03 25.09
CA SER A 191 -23.15 15.95 24.37
C SER A 191 -22.60 14.57 24.74
N SER A 192 -23.49 13.69 25.20
CA SER A 192 -23.20 12.27 25.35
C SER A 192 -23.50 11.54 24.03
N MET A 193 -22.47 11.05 23.36
CA MET A 193 -22.66 10.18 22.20
C MET A 193 -22.77 8.72 22.63
N ILE A 194 -23.85 8.05 22.22
CA ILE A 194 -24.05 6.61 22.43
C ILE A 194 -23.83 5.88 21.11
N ILE A 195 -22.97 4.86 21.12
CA ILE A 195 -22.72 3.96 19.98
C ILE A 195 -23.44 2.64 20.26
N PHE A 196 -24.32 2.23 19.36
CA PHE A 196 -25.08 0.98 19.47
C PHE A 196 -24.91 0.11 18.20
N ASP A 197 -25.03 -1.21 18.35
CA ASP A 197 -24.90 -2.20 17.26
C ASP A 197 -23.60 -2.02 16.45
N LEU A 198 -22.46 -1.92 17.16
CA LEU A 198 -21.15 -1.78 16.53
C LEU A 198 -20.79 -3.10 15.82
N LYS A 199 -20.72 -3.05 14.49
CA LYS A 199 -20.29 -4.13 13.61
C LYS A 199 -18.94 -3.79 12.99
N ARG A 200 -18.16 -4.84 12.72
CA ARG A 200 -16.86 -4.77 12.06
C ARG A 200 -16.82 -5.73 10.88
N GLU A 201 -16.47 -5.23 9.72
CA GLU A 201 -16.28 -6.00 8.49
C GLU A 201 -14.89 -5.70 7.93
N ILE A 202 -14.16 -6.71 7.45
CA ILE A 202 -12.81 -6.55 6.92
C ILE A 202 -12.81 -6.97 5.46
N TYR A 203 -12.15 -6.17 4.63
CA TYR A 203 -12.05 -6.38 3.19
C TYR A 203 -10.61 -6.29 2.73
N ALA A 204 -10.23 -7.15 1.79
CA ALA A 204 -9.04 -6.99 0.97
C ALA A 204 -9.44 -6.40 -0.38
N GLN A 205 -8.75 -5.35 -0.80
CA GLN A 205 -8.90 -4.72 -2.10
C GLN A 205 -7.60 -4.87 -2.87
N PHE A 206 -7.67 -5.45 -4.06
CA PHE A 206 -6.49 -5.70 -4.88
C PHE A 206 -6.83 -5.48 -6.34
N ARG A 207 -5.78 -5.19 -7.12
CA ARG A 207 -5.88 -5.04 -8.55
C ARG A 207 -6.12 -6.40 -9.21
N VAL A 208 -6.92 -6.39 -10.27
CA VAL A 208 -7.02 -7.46 -11.26
C VAL A 208 -7.05 -6.82 -12.66
N ASP A 209 -6.54 -7.54 -13.65
CA ASP A 209 -6.63 -7.10 -15.04
C ASP A 209 -7.83 -7.82 -15.70
N GLU A 210 -8.84 -7.08 -16.14
CA GLU A 210 -10.06 -7.61 -16.80
C GLU A 210 -10.24 -6.92 -18.15
N ASP A 211 -10.25 -7.68 -19.25
CA ASP A 211 -10.44 -7.17 -20.62
C ASP A 211 -9.53 -5.99 -21.00
N GLY A 212 -8.28 -6.02 -20.54
CA GLY A 212 -7.29 -4.96 -20.78
C GLY A 212 -7.51 -3.69 -19.95
N LYS A 213 -8.44 -3.73 -18.98
CA LYS A 213 -8.68 -2.66 -18.01
C LYS A 213 -8.19 -3.08 -16.62
N VAL A 214 -7.70 -2.09 -15.88
CA VAL A 214 -7.36 -2.24 -14.47
C VAL A 214 -8.64 -2.14 -13.65
N VAL A 215 -8.98 -3.21 -12.95
CA VAL A 215 -10.18 -3.28 -12.10
C VAL A 215 -9.78 -3.52 -10.65
N THR A 216 -10.50 -2.88 -9.74
CA THR A 216 -10.36 -3.13 -8.30
C THR A 216 -11.32 -4.23 -7.89
N ARG A 217 -10.79 -5.33 -7.34
CA ARG A 217 -11.59 -6.37 -6.72
C ARG A 217 -11.57 -6.21 -5.20
N ARG A 218 -12.76 -6.11 -4.60
CA ARG A 218 -12.96 -6.02 -3.15
C ARG A 218 -13.61 -7.30 -2.65
N MET A 219 -12.92 -8.01 -1.77
CA MET A 219 -13.35 -9.29 -1.22
C MET A 219 -13.43 -9.22 0.31
N PRO A 220 -14.41 -9.88 0.95
CA PRO A 220 -14.41 -10.04 2.41
C PRO A 220 -13.18 -10.87 2.83
N ALA A 221 -12.63 -10.55 4.00
CA ALA A 221 -11.49 -11.26 4.57
C ALA A 221 -11.81 -11.67 6.02
N ALA A 222 -11.64 -12.95 6.33
CA ALA A 222 -11.82 -13.50 7.67
C ALA A 222 -10.51 -13.39 8.46
N VAL A 223 -10.61 -13.13 9.77
CA VAL A 223 -9.44 -13.15 10.66
C VAL A 223 -9.16 -14.59 11.06
N ILE A 224 -7.98 -15.10 10.73
CA ILE A 224 -7.55 -16.45 11.12
C ILE A 224 -6.83 -16.41 12.46
N ILE A 225 -5.83 -15.53 12.57
CA ILE A 225 -5.12 -15.27 13.82
C ILE A 225 -4.63 -13.83 13.84
N LYS A 226 -4.53 -13.24 15.03
CA LYS A 226 -3.96 -11.92 15.25
C LYS A 226 -3.15 -11.88 16.53
N GLY A 227 -2.13 -11.03 16.54
CA GLY A 227 -1.42 -10.65 17.74
C GLY A 227 -2.10 -9.49 18.46
N GLN A 228 -1.29 -8.58 18.98
CA GLN A 228 -1.74 -7.37 19.66
C GLN A 228 -1.15 -6.14 18.97
N PRO A 229 -1.88 -5.02 18.88
CA PRO A 229 -1.32 -3.75 18.45
C PRO A 229 -0.07 -3.36 19.26
N MET A 230 0.79 -2.51 18.71
CA MET A 230 1.96 -2.01 19.45
C MET A 230 1.57 -1.47 20.84
N PRO A 231 2.31 -1.80 21.91
CA PRO A 231 3.65 -2.41 21.93
C PRO A 231 3.68 -3.94 21.79
N GLY A 232 2.57 -4.59 21.45
CA GLY A 232 2.46 -6.02 21.13
C GLY A 232 3.00 -6.43 19.76
N LYS A 233 2.92 -7.73 19.44
CA LYS A 233 3.26 -8.27 18.12
C LYS A 233 2.16 -7.93 17.12
N ASP A 234 2.31 -6.80 16.44
CA ASP A 234 1.29 -6.22 15.56
C ASP A 234 1.20 -6.90 14.19
N VAL A 235 0.83 -8.19 14.19
CA VAL A 235 0.66 -9.05 13.01
C VAL A 235 -0.75 -9.64 13.02
N ALA A 236 -1.36 -9.75 11.84
CA ALA A 236 -2.58 -10.49 11.62
C ALA A 236 -2.50 -11.31 10.32
N ILE A 237 -3.07 -12.51 10.37
CA ILE A 237 -3.27 -13.38 9.22
C ILE A 237 -4.76 -13.38 8.90
N LEU A 238 -5.07 -13.00 7.66
CA LEU A 238 -6.41 -12.98 7.10
C LEU A 238 -6.55 -14.05 6.03
N LYS A 239 -7.79 -14.45 5.75
CA LYS A 239 -8.14 -15.36 4.66
C LYS A 239 -9.20 -14.74 3.77
N VAL A 240 -8.90 -14.68 2.48
CA VAL A 240 -9.87 -14.39 1.42
C VAL A 240 -10.29 -15.72 0.80
N ASP A 241 -11.60 -15.97 0.72
CA ASP A 241 -12.14 -17.22 0.18
C ASP A 241 -12.46 -17.13 -1.32
N SER A 242 -12.65 -18.29 -1.94
CA SER A 242 -13.00 -18.43 -3.36
C SER A 242 -11.98 -17.78 -4.32
N VAL A 243 -10.70 -17.81 -3.96
CA VAL A 243 -9.58 -17.35 -4.79
C VAL A 243 -8.53 -18.45 -4.91
N GLN A 244 -7.87 -18.52 -6.07
CA GLN A 244 -6.78 -19.46 -6.35
C GLN A 244 -5.74 -18.77 -7.25
N GLN A 245 -4.51 -19.30 -7.24
CA GLN A 245 -3.41 -18.77 -8.04
C GLN A 245 -3.25 -17.24 -7.89
N MET A 246 -3.53 -16.75 -6.68
CA MET A 246 -3.33 -15.35 -6.33
C MET A 246 -1.87 -14.96 -6.52
N PRO A 247 -1.59 -13.72 -6.94
CA PRO A 247 -0.24 -13.19 -6.85
C PRO A 247 0.23 -13.19 -5.40
N THR A 248 1.48 -13.56 -5.14
CA THR A 248 1.99 -13.83 -3.79
C THR A 248 3.41 -13.32 -3.61
N LEU A 249 3.76 -12.96 -2.37
CA LEU A 249 5.12 -12.57 -2.02
C LEU A 249 5.82 -13.70 -1.25
N GLY A 250 7.08 -13.95 -1.60
CA GLY A 250 7.92 -14.91 -0.89
C GLY A 250 8.47 -14.33 0.41
N LEU A 251 8.30 -15.03 1.53
CA LEU A 251 8.97 -14.67 2.78
C LEU A 251 10.44 -15.13 2.76
N THR A 252 11.36 -14.30 3.23
CA THR A 252 12.75 -14.74 3.41
C THR A 252 12.84 -15.85 4.45
N ARG A 253 13.72 -16.83 4.22
CA ARG A 253 14.07 -17.82 5.24
C ARG A 253 15.14 -17.31 6.20
N ASP A 254 15.91 -16.32 5.77
CA ASP A 254 17.02 -15.74 6.54
C ASP A 254 16.49 -15.15 7.84
N SER A 255 17.16 -15.46 8.95
CA SER A 255 16.81 -14.97 10.28
C SER A 255 17.45 -13.61 10.61
N LEU A 256 18.49 -13.22 9.87
CA LEU A 256 19.33 -12.06 10.17
C LEU A 256 19.25 -11.05 9.01
N VAL A 257 18.50 -9.98 9.24
CA VAL A 257 18.51 -8.79 8.40
C VAL A 257 19.79 -8.00 8.69
N ARG A 258 20.51 -7.55 7.65
CA ARG A 258 21.77 -6.81 7.83
C ARG A 258 21.54 -5.31 7.80
N ILE A 259 22.22 -4.60 8.70
CA ILE A 259 22.28 -3.13 8.67
C ILE A 259 22.94 -2.70 7.34
N GLY A 260 22.37 -1.68 6.70
CA GLY A 260 22.77 -1.20 5.38
C GLY A 260 22.19 -2.01 4.20
N GLU A 261 21.45 -3.10 4.45
CA GLU A 261 20.75 -3.81 3.38
C GLU A 261 19.68 -2.91 2.77
N PRO A 262 19.65 -2.72 1.43
CA PRO A 262 18.62 -1.93 0.79
C PRO A 262 17.25 -2.60 0.92
N VAL A 263 16.23 -1.79 1.15
CA VAL A 263 14.85 -2.24 1.31
C VAL A 263 13.91 -1.50 0.37
N LEU A 264 12.89 -2.21 -0.06
CA LEU A 264 11.79 -1.70 -0.87
C LEU A 264 10.49 -1.96 -0.12
N VAL A 265 9.65 -0.94 0.03
CA VAL A 265 8.38 -1.00 0.76
C VAL A 265 7.25 -0.70 -0.21
N TYR A 266 6.25 -1.57 -0.23
CA TYR A 266 5.11 -1.47 -1.15
C TYR A 266 3.83 -1.23 -0.38
N GLY A 267 3.00 -0.26 -0.75
CA GLY A 267 1.69 -0.15 -0.14
C GLY A 267 0.87 1.03 -0.56
N TYR A 268 -0.14 1.32 0.26
CA TYR A 268 -1.20 2.27 -0.03
C TYR A 268 -1.14 3.46 0.92
N PRO A 269 -0.18 4.39 0.76
CA PRO A 269 -0.11 5.58 1.60
C PRO A 269 -1.35 6.45 1.39
N GLU A 270 -2.00 6.82 2.48
CA GLU A 270 -3.22 7.64 2.50
C GLU A 270 -3.07 8.92 1.66
N PRO A 271 -1.97 9.71 1.77
CA PRO A 271 -1.79 10.93 0.98
C PRO A 271 -1.83 10.73 -0.55
N VAL A 272 -1.59 9.51 -1.04
CA VAL A 272 -1.73 9.15 -2.45
C VAL A 272 -3.13 8.64 -2.73
N THR A 273 -3.63 7.69 -1.93
CA THR A 273 -4.95 7.07 -2.16
C THR A 273 -6.13 8.01 -1.97
N SER A 274 -6.01 9.05 -1.13
CA SER A 274 -7.05 10.05 -0.86
C SER A 274 -6.83 11.36 -1.62
N ASN A 275 -5.89 11.39 -2.58
CA ASN A 275 -5.53 12.60 -3.28
C ASN A 275 -6.60 12.97 -4.33
N THR A 276 -7.21 14.15 -4.17
CA THR A 276 -8.28 14.63 -5.08
C THR A 276 -7.78 15.03 -6.46
N TYR A 277 -6.47 15.20 -6.66
CA TYR A 277 -5.86 15.52 -7.94
C TYR A 277 -5.47 14.27 -8.75
N LEU A 278 -5.52 13.08 -8.15
CA LEU A 278 -5.21 11.81 -8.82
C LEU A 278 -6.49 11.14 -9.32
N ALA A 279 -6.37 10.46 -10.46
CA ALA A 279 -7.46 9.69 -11.03
C ALA A 279 -7.79 8.50 -10.11
N ARG A 280 -9.09 8.22 -9.88
CA ARG A 280 -9.50 7.22 -8.87
C ARG A 280 -9.02 5.81 -9.22
N GLU A 281 -8.86 5.51 -10.49
CA GLU A 281 -8.33 4.24 -10.99
C GLU A 281 -6.89 3.97 -10.57
N THR A 282 -6.09 4.98 -10.20
CA THR A 282 -4.71 4.78 -9.73
C THR A 282 -4.62 4.49 -8.23
N SER A 283 -5.72 4.65 -7.48
CA SER A 283 -5.75 4.42 -6.02
C SER A 283 -5.44 2.98 -5.60
N VAL A 284 -5.50 2.03 -6.54
CA VAL A 284 -5.22 0.61 -6.32
C VAL A 284 -3.85 0.16 -6.80
N GLU A 285 -3.04 1.08 -7.31
CA GLU A 285 -1.63 0.85 -7.57
C GLU A 285 -0.81 1.12 -6.30
N PRO A 286 -0.05 0.14 -5.78
CA PRO A 286 0.76 0.36 -4.59
C PRO A 286 1.92 1.30 -4.90
N SER A 287 2.16 2.28 -4.04
CA SER A 287 3.36 3.10 -4.09
C SER A 287 4.59 2.30 -3.64
N LEU A 288 5.72 2.52 -4.30
CA LEU A 288 7.03 2.03 -3.89
C LEU A 288 7.82 3.11 -3.16
N THR A 289 8.34 2.80 -1.99
CA THR A 289 9.39 3.61 -1.34
C THR A 289 10.63 2.77 -1.12
N ALA A 290 11.80 3.41 -1.15
CA ALA A 290 13.09 2.75 -0.99
C ALA A 290 13.85 3.34 0.20
N GLY A 291 14.72 2.53 0.79
CA GLY A 291 15.60 2.92 1.88
C GLY A 291 16.62 1.84 2.20
N VAL A 292 17.15 1.86 3.41
CA VAL A 292 18.05 0.85 3.96
C VAL A 292 17.60 0.43 5.36
N VAL A 293 18.07 -0.73 5.81
CA VAL A 293 18.02 -1.11 7.22
C VAL A 293 18.98 -0.23 8.01
N SER A 294 18.45 0.72 8.78
CA SER A 294 19.26 1.65 9.57
C SER A 294 19.79 1.01 10.85
N ALA A 295 18.99 0.15 11.50
CA ALA A 295 19.39 -0.55 12.72
C ALA A 295 18.45 -1.72 13.02
N ILE A 296 18.87 -2.61 13.92
CA ILE A 296 17.99 -3.58 14.58
C ILE A 296 17.84 -3.15 16.04
N LYS A 297 16.61 -2.89 16.47
CA LYS A 297 16.29 -2.47 17.84
C LYS A 297 15.51 -3.56 18.56
N LYS A 298 15.35 -3.42 19.87
CA LYS A 298 14.55 -4.29 20.71
C LYS A 298 13.24 -3.57 21.07
N SER A 299 12.10 -4.23 20.89
CA SER A 299 10.80 -3.73 21.35
C SER A 299 10.70 -3.77 22.88
N ILE A 300 9.68 -3.13 23.43
CA ILE A 300 9.36 -3.19 24.87
C ILE A 300 9.12 -4.64 25.31
N GLY A 301 8.44 -5.45 24.51
CA GLY A 301 8.22 -6.87 24.79
C GLY A 301 9.40 -7.79 24.42
N GLY A 302 10.55 -7.21 24.06
CA GLY A 302 11.82 -7.92 23.99
C GLY A 302 12.16 -8.59 22.66
N TRP A 303 11.28 -8.56 21.66
CA TRP A 303 11.59 -9.07 20.31
C TRP A 303 12.29 -8.01 19.45
N PRO A 304 13.07 -8.42 18.44
CA PRO A 304 13.71 -7.51 17.50
C PRO A 304 12.70 -6.78 16.61
N VAL A 305 13.00 -5.52 16.30
CA VAL A 305 12.31 -4.69 15.30
C VAL A 305 13.34 -4.10 14.34
N ILE A 306 13.02 -4.05 13.05
CA ILE A 306 13.89 -3.52 12.01
C ILE A 306 13.61 -2.03 11.90
N GLN A 307 14.61 -1.20 12.14
CA GLN A 307 14.56 0.24 11.84
C GLN A 307 15.00 0.44 10.38
N MET A 308 14.26 1.27 9.65
CA MET A 308 14.55 1.66 8.27
C MET A 308 14.27 3.14 8.06
N ASP A 309 14.89 3.71 7.04
CA ASP A 309 14.68 5.10 6.60
C ASP A 309 13.73 5.21 5.39
N ALA A 310 13.26 4.08 4.85
CA ALA A 310 12.24 4.05 3.81
C ALA A 310 10.99 4.79 4.31
N VAL A 311 10.47 5.72 3.49
CA VAL A 311 9.32 6.55 3.83
C VAL A 311 8.08 5.67 3.97
N ILE A 312 7.45 5.72 5.14
CA ILE A 312 6.12 5.17 5.38
C ILE A 312 5.24 6.26 5.99
N THR A 313 3.95 6.26 5.64
CA THR A 313 2.96 7.21 6.16
C THR A 313 1.70 6.47 6.60
N HIS A 314 0.65 7.18 7.01
CA HIS A 314 -0.65 6.54 7.25
C HIS A 314 -1.07 5.74 6.00
N GLY A 315 -1.65 4.55 6.17
CA GLY A 315 -1.95 3.63 5.06
C GLY A 315 -0.81 2.68 4.65
N SER A 316 0.45 3.04 4.91
CA SER A 316 1.61 2.13 4.70
C SER A 316 1.76 1.06 5.79
N SER A 317 1.02 1.15 6.90
CA SER A 317 0.99 0.09 7.91
C SER A 317 0.56 -1.23 7.26
N GLY A 318 1.32 -2.29 7.51
CA GLY A 318 1.11 -3.63 6.96
C GLY A 318 1.76 -3.85 5.60
N SER A 319 2.49 -2.86 5.08
CA SER A 319 3.29 -3.01 3.86
C SER A 319 4.37 -4.09 4.01
N PRO A 320 4.57 -4.95 2.99
CA PRO A 320 5.76 -5.78 2.93
C PRO A 320 7.00 -4.92 2.77
N VAL A 321 8.01 -5.18 3.60
CA VAL A 321 9.37 -4.68 3.46
C VAL A 321 10.19 -5.78 2.80
N CYS A 322 10.63 -5.56 1.57
CA CYS A 322 11.37 -6.54 0.77
C CYS A 322 12.85 -6.17 0.64
N ASN A 323 13.69 -7.18 0.54
CA ASN A 323 15.09 -7.00 0.12
C ASN A 323 15.24 -6.90 -1.41
N ASN A 324 16.47 -6.73 -1.87
CA ASN A 324 16.82 -6.67 -3.31
C ASN A 324 16.58 -7.97 -4.09
N ARG A 325 16.19 -9.07 -3.43
CA ARG A 325 15.76 -10.32 -4.07
C ARG A 325 14.23 -10.40 -4.19
N GLY A 326 13.51 -9.37 -3.76
CA GLY A 326 12.05 -9.34 -3.73
C GLY A 326 11.44 -10.20 -2.63
N GLN A 327 12.23 -10.64 -1.64
CA GLN A 327 11.72 -11.43 -0.52
C GLN A 327 11.35 -10.53 0.64
N VAL A 328 10.21 -10.80 1.27
CA VAL A 328 9.74 -10.07 2.45
C VAL A 328 10.65 -10.38 3.63
N ILE A 329 11.28 -9.34 4.16
CA ILE A 329 12.11 -9.36 5.37
C ILE A 329 11.40 -8.78 6.58
N GLY A 330 10.32 -8.00 6.38
CA GLY A 330 9.52 -7.46 7.46
C GLY A 330 8.13 -6.95 7.04
N LEU A 331 7.36 -6.53 8.03
CA LEU A 331 6.02 -5.97 7.92
C LEU A 331 6.05 -4.56 8.54
N ALA A 332 5.92 -3.52 7.71
CA ALA A 332 5.90 -2.14 8.19
C ALA A 332 4.75 -1.95 9.19
N THR A 333 4.97 -1.19 10.28
CA THR A 333 3.94 -1.03 11.33
C THR A 333 3.82 0.42 11.80
N PHE A 334 4.87 1.01 12.34
CA PHE A 334 4.86 2.34 12.95
C PHE A 334 6.07 3.17 12.52
N GLY A 335 5.87 4.48 12.40
CA GLY A 335 6.96 5.45 12.44
C GLY A 335 7.16 5.94 13.88
N SER A 336 8.37 6.41 14.20
CA SER A 336 8.61 7.14 15.45
C SER A 336 7.73 8.37 15.48
N ILE A 337 7.14 8.71 16.63
CA ILE A 337 6.39 9.94 16.81
C ILE A 337 7.38 11.00 17.32
N ASP A 338 7.43 12.15 16.67
CA ASP A 338 8.11 13.33 17.18
C ASP A 338 7.34 13.82 18.42
N GLN A 339 7.98 13.70 19.59
CA GLN A 339 7.39 14.06 20.88
C GLN A 339 7.09 15.56 20.99
N THR A 340 7.71 16.39 20.14
CA THR A 340 7.48 17.84 20.12
C THR A 340 6.43 18.29 19.09
N ALA A 341 6.22 17.52 18.02
CA ALA A 341 5.38 17.95 16.90
C ALA A 341 4.08 17.16 16.70
N SER A 342 3.79 16.11 17.50
CA SER A 342 2.67 15.17 17.27
C SER A 342 2.64 14.52 15.87
N ASN A 343 3.69 14.73 15.07
CA ASN A 343 3.89 14.22 13.72
C ASN A 343 4.85 13.03 13.74
N LEU A 344 4.85 12.20 12.69
CA LEU A 344 5.85 11.14 12.56
C LEU A 344 7.23 11.77 12.36
N ALA A 345 8.20 11.37 13.18
CA ALA A 345 9.60 11.76 12.99
C ALA A 345 10.11 11.15 11.68
N SER A 346 10.47 12.02 10.74
CA SER A 346 10.93 11.62 9.41
C SER A 346 12.19 10.74 9.51
N GLY A 347 12.25 9.66 8.73
CA GLY A 347 13.42 8.77 8.62
C GLY A 347 13.58 7.73 9.75
N PHE A 348 12.64 7.64 10.70
CA PHE A 348 12.69 6.65 11.78
C PHE A 348 11.48 5.73 11.73
N ASN A 349 11.53 4.74 10.84
CA ASN A 349 10.42 3.83 10.60
C ASN A 349 10.75 2.41 11.04
N PHE A 350 9.75 1.66 11.47
CA PHE A 350 9.94 0.34 12.04
C PHE A 350 9.07 -0.71 11.36
N SER A 351 9.66 -1.90 11.21
CA SER A 351 8.96 -3.09 10.73
C SER A 351 9.19 -4.30 11.65
N ILE A 352 8.17 -5.16 11.68
CA ILE A 352 8.19 -6.45 12.37
C ILE A 352 8.91 -7.45 11.47
N PRO A 353 9.99 -8.12 11.92
CA PRO A 353 10.69 -9.13 11.15
C PRO A 353 9.80 -10.26 10.61
N SER A 354 10.13 -10.75 9.41
CA SER A 354 9.39 -11.83 8.74
C SER A 354 9.35 -13.15 9.53
N PHE A 355 10.29 -13.41 10.44
CA PHE A 355 10.23 -14.60 11.28
C PHE A 355 9.02 -14.56 12.22
N MET A 356 8.58 -13.39 12.68
CA MET A 356 7.35 -13.30 13.47
C MET A 356 6.13 -13.61 12.61
N ILE A 357 6.10 -13.16 11.35
CA ILE A 357 5.03 -13.54 10.41
C ILE A 357 4.97 -15.06 10.26
N ARG A 358 6.13 -15.71 10.07
CA ARG A 358 6.25 -17.17 10.02
C ARG A 358 5.72 -17.85 11.28
N GLN A 359 6.07 -17.36 12.48
CA GLN A 359 5.52 -17.90 13.73
C GLN A 359 3.99 -17.90 13.77
N TYR A 360 3.34 -16.83 13.29
CA TYR A 360 1.88 -16.78 13.22
C TYR A 360 1.32 -17.74 12.18
N LEU A 361 1.93 -17.82 10.99
CA LEU A 361 1.53 -18.77 9.95
C LEU A 361 1.67 -20.23 10.40
N ASP A 362 2.80 -20.58 11.02
CA ASP A 362 3.09 -21.91 11.56
C ASP A 362 2.09 -22.29 12.65
N SER A 363 1.68 -21.34 13.51
CA SER A 363 0.70 -21.59 14.58
C SER A 363 -0.71 -21.94 14.10
N VAL A 364 -1.00 -21.68 12.83
CA VAL A 364 -2.27 -22.03 12.16
C VAL A 364 -2.04 -23.00 11.00
N GLU A 365 -0.88 -23.67 10.98
CA GLU A 365 -0.51 -24.71 10.00
C GLU A 365 -0.51 -24.24 8.54
N VAL A 366 -0.30 -22.94 8.30
CA VAL A 366 -0.24 -22.36 6.96
C VAL A 366 1.21 -22.27 6.50
N GLN A 367 1.53 -22.95 5.40
CA GLN A 367 2.85 -22.86 4.80
C GLN A 367 2.88 -21.75 3.72
N PRO A 368 3.62 -20.64 3.92
CA PRO A 368 3.73 -19.61 2.91
C PRO A 368 4.47 -20.15 1.68
N ALA A 369 3.85 -20.01 0.51
CA ALA A 369 4.40 -20.48 -0.75
C ALA A 369 3.92 -19.61 -1.90
N MET A 370 4.86 -19.23 -2.78
CA MET A 370 4.51 -18.56 -4.02
C MET A 370 3.59 -19.45 -4.86
N SER A 371 2.50 -18.89 -5.38
CA SER A 371 1.61 -19.58 -6.31
C SER A 371 2.32 -19.98 -7.60
N ASP A 372 1.78 -20.96 -8.34
CA ASP A 372 2.34 -21.36 -9.63
C ASP A 372 2.27 -20.22 -10.66
N ALA A 373 1.22 -19.41 -10.59
CA ALA A 373 1.09 -18.19 -11.37
C ALA A 373 2.23 -17.22 -11.05
N THR A 374 2.48 -16.90 -9.78
CA THR A 374 3.60 -16.03 -9.38
C THR A 374 4.95 -16.59 -9.78
N ARG A 375 5.22 -17.89 -9.56
CA ARG A 375 6.48 -18.52 -9.97
C ARG A 375 6.71 -18.42 -11.46
N SER A 376 5.67 -18.63 -12.26
CA SER A 376 5.72 -18.52 -13.72
C SER A 376 5.91 -17.07 -14.15
N PHE A 377 5.20 -16.13 -13.52
CA PHE A 377 5.29 -14.69 -13.80
C PHE A 377 6.69 -14.15 -13.51
N ASN A 378 7.25 -14.43 -12.32
CA ASN A 378 8.59 -13.99 -11.93
C ASN A 378 9.68 -14.54 -12.86
N ARG A 379 9.52 -15.79 -13.32
CA ARG A 379 10.41 -16.36 -14.35
C ARG A 379 10.22 -15.69 -15.71
N GLY A 380 9.01 -15.30 -16.05
CA GLY A 380 8.73 -14.47 -17.23
C GLY A 380 9.42 -13.12 -17.15
N LEU A 381 9.32 -12.43 -16.01
CA LEU A 381 10.02 -11.17 -15.75
C LEU A 381 11.54 -11.32 -15.87
N ASP A 382 12.16 -12.36 -15.29
CA ASP A 382 13.60 -12.61 -15.45
C ASP A 382 13.99 -12.66 -16.94
N TYR A 383 13.25 -13.41 -17.75
CA TYR A 383 13.50 -13.45 -19.19
C TYR A 383 13.26 -12.10 -19.87
N PHE A 384 12.20 -11.40 -19.49
CA PHE A 384 11.82 -10.10 -20.05
C PHE A 384 12.94 -9.07 -19.84
N PHE A 385 13.36 -8.85 -18.60
CA PHE A 385 14.41 -7.88 -18.25
C PHE A 385 15.78 -8.26 -18.82
N ARG A 386 16.02 -9.54 -19.08
CA ARG A 386 17.24 -10.02 -19.76
C ARG A 386 17.17 -9.92 -21.28
N GLY A 387 16.03 -9.58 -21.87
CA GLY A 387 15.82 -9.42 -23.32
C GLY A 387 15.51 -10.73 -24.06
N PHE A 388 15.08 -11.78 -23.36
CA PHE A 388 14.61 -13.06 -23.93
C PHE A 388 13.09 -13.08 -24.03
N TYR A 389 12.52 -12.16 -24.80
CA TYR A 389 11.08 -11.93 -24.90
C TYR A 389 10.29 -13.16 -25.37
N ASN A 390 10.84 -14.00 -26.25
CA ASN A 390 10.18 -15.27 -26.63
C ASN A 390 10.07 -16.28 -25.46
N LYS A 391 11.04 -16.29 -24.55
CA LYS A 391 10.96 -17.10 -23.32
C LYS A 391 10.02 -16.48 -22.30
N ALA A 392 10.03 -15.15 -22.20
CA ALA A 392 9.13 -14.40 -21.33
C ALA A 392 7.67 -14.66 -21.72
N LEU A 393 7.34 -14.52 -23.02
CA LEU A 393 6.00 -14.76 -23.56
C LEU A 393 5.47 -16.16 -23.21
N ARG A 394 6.29 -17.21 -23.41
CA ARG A 394 5.93 -18.58 -23.04
C ARG A 394 5.58 -18.73 -21.56
N ARG A 395 6.23 -17.98 -20.67
CA ARG A 395 5.94 -18.00 -19.23
C ARG A 395 4.69 -17.21 -18.89
N PHE A 396 4.51 -16.03 -19.48
CA PHE A 396 3.31 -15.22 -19.29
C PHE A 396 2.05 -15.92 -19.81
N GLU A 397 2.12 -16.67 -20.91
CA GLU A 397 0.98 -17.49 -21.37
C GLU A 397 0.62 -18.63 -20.41
N VAL A 398 1.58 -19.13 -19.61
CA VAL A 398 1.27 -20.07 -18.51
C VAL A 398 0.55 -19.33 -17.38
N VAL A 399 0.97 -18.12 -17.04
CA VAL A 399 0.28 -17.29 -16.04
C VAL A 399 -1.15 -17.05 -16.47
N LYS A 400 -1.39 -16.68 -17.74
CA LYS A 400 -2.73 -16.47 -18.29
C LYS A 400 -3.65 -17.67 -18.09
N LYS A 401 -3.13 -18.90 -18.26
CA LYS A 401 -3.90 -20.14 -18.05
C LYS A 401 -4.21 -20.43 -16.59
N LEU A 402 -3.32 -20.03 -15.68
CA LEU A 402 -3.47 -20.26 -14.23
C LEU A 402 -4.35 -19.19 -13.57
N ASN A 403 -4.20 -17.95 -14.02
CA ASN A 403 -4.94 -16.79 -13.56
C ASN A 403 -5.01 -15.77 -14.69
N GLU A 404 -6.12 -15.76 -15.43
CA GLU A 404 -6.33 -14.82 -16.54
C GLU A 404 -6.34 -13.36 -16.08
N HIS A 405 -6.73 -13.14 -14.82
CA HIS A 405 -6.87 -11.82 -14.21
C HIS A 405 -5.60 -11.35 -13.47
N TYR A 406 -4.46 -12.02 -13.69
CA TYR A 406 -3.21 -11.70 -13.01
C TYR A 406 -2.78 -10.25 -13.32
N PRO A 407 -2.54 -9.39 -12.32
CA PRO A 407 -2.21 -7.99 -12.54
C PRO A 407 -0.94 -7.80 -13.38
N GLU A 408 -0.97 -6.78 -14.26
CA GLU A 408 0.12 -6.39 -15.18
C GLU A 408 0.44 -7.42 -16.28
N LEU A 409 -0.22 -8.58 -16.30
CA LEU A 409 0.06 -9.63 -17.28
C LEU A 409 -0.17 -9.14 -18.71
N GLY A 410 -1.24 -8.38 -18.94
CA GLY A 410 -1.56 -7.84 -20.27
C GLY A 410 -0.45 -6.94 -20.81
N TYR A 411 0.12 -6.09 -19.96
CA TYR A 411 1.23 -5.21 -20.31
C TYR A 411 2.46 -6.00 -20.77
N TYR A 412 2.90 -6.98 -19.96
CA TYR A 412 4.10 -7.75 -20.29
C TYR A 412 3.91 -8.67 -21.51
N LEU A 413 2.70 -9.20 -21.74
CA LEU A 413 2.37 -9.92 -22.97
C LEU A 413 2.50 -9.01 -24.20
N GLN A 414 1.90 -7.82 -24.16
CA GLN A 414 1.91 -6.87 -25.26
C GLN A 414 3.33 -6.35 -25.55
N GLU A 415 4.05 -5.92 -24.51
CA GLU A 415 5.40 -5.38 -24.66
C GLU A 415 6.37 -6.46 -25.14
N SER A 416 6.26 -7.70 -24.65
CA SER A 416 7.07 -8.81 -25.17
C SER A 416 6.86 -9.01 -26.67
N ARG A 417 5.61 -9.02 -27.15
CA ARG A 417 5.28 -9.18 -28.58
C ARG A 417 5.85 -8.03 -29.41
N LYS A 418 5.62 -6.79 -28.98
CA LYS A 418 6.18 -5.59 -29.62
C LYS A 418 7.71 -5.65 -29.75
N ARG A 419 8.40 -6.07 -28.69
CA ARG A 419 9.87 -6.21 -28.68
C ARG A 419 10.36 -7.33 -29.61
N ILE A 420 9.61 -8.44 -29.71
CA ILE A 420 9.88 -9.53 -30.66
C ILE A 420 9.73 -9.02 -32.11
N ASP A 421 8.62 -8.33 -32.41
CA ASP A 421 8.32 -7.80 -33.74
C ASP A 421 9.35 -6.74 -34.18
N ALA A 422 9.85 -5.95 -33.22
CA ALA A 422 10.95 -5.01 -33.42
C ALA A 422 12.34 -5.69 -33.55
N GLY A 423 12.42 -7.02 -33.51
CA GLY A 423 13.66 -7.77 -33.67
C GLY A 423 14.63 -7.68 -32.47
N GLN A 424 14.15 -7.28 -31.29
CA GLN A 424 14.97 -7.03 -30.10
C GLN A 424 15.19 -8.29 -29.24
N ASP A 425 14.61 -9.43 -29.63
CA ASP A 425 14.73 -10.68 -28.89
C ASP A 425 16.14 -11.32 -29.03
N LYS A 426 16.82 -11.47 -27.89
CA LYS A 426 18.18 -12.04 -27.84
C LYS A 426 18.22 -13.52 -28.25
N GLU A 427 17.13 -14.28 -28.10
CA GLU A 427 17.07 -15.68 -28.53
C GLU A 427 17.14 -15.80 -30.06
N ALA A 428 16.45 -14.92 -30.79
CA ALA A 428 16.55 -14.82 -32.24
C ALA A 428 17.95 -14.36 -32.69
N MET A 429 18.53 -13.36 -32.01
CA MET A 429 19.87 -12.86 -32.31
C MET A 429 20.93 -13.96 -32.13
N ASN A 430 20.95 -14.65 -30.99
CA ASN A 430 21.91 -15.73 -30.72
C ASN A 430 21.80 -16.87 -31.73
N ARG A 431 20.59 -17.22 -32.17
CA ARG A 431 20.40 -18.22 -33.25
C ARG A 431 21.02 -17.73 -34.56
N LYS A 432 20.75 -16.50 -35.00
CA LYS A 432 21.36 -15.94 -36.22
C LYS A 432 22.89 -15.93 -36.15
N THR A 433 23.47 -15.53 -35.02
CA THR A 433 24.93 -15.51 -34.83
C THR A 433 25.51 -16.94 -34.85
N MET A 434 24.84 -17.89 -34.20
CA MET A 434 25.26 -19.30 -34.20
C MET A 434 25.18 -19.90 -35.61
N PHE A 435 24.12 -19.65 -36.38
CA PHE A 435 24.02 -20.07 -37.78
C PHE A 435 25.12 -19.45 -38.67
N ARG A 436 25.44 -18.16 -38.48
CA ARG A 436 26.56 -17.50 -39.19
C ARG A 436 27.90 -18.14 -38.87
N MET A 437 28.16 -18.46 -37.61
CA MET A 437 29.40 -19.15 -37.21
C MET A 437 29.47 -20.56 -37.79
N LEU A 438 28.36 -21.30 -37.79
CA LEU A 438 28.29 -22.65 -38.37
C LEU A 438 28.52 -22.62 -39.88
N ALA A 439 27.94 -21.64 -40.58
CA ALA A 439 28.17 -21.42 -42.00
C ALA A 439 29.64 -21.07 -42.30
N LEU A 440 30.27 -20.21 -41.51
CA LEU A 440 31.70 -19.88 -41.63
C LEU A 440 32.58 -21.11 -41.41
N LEU A 441 32.27 -21.95 -40.42
CA LEU A 441 32.99 -23.20 -40.17
C LEU A 441 32.85 -24.19 -41.33
N LEU A 442 31.66 -24.31 -41.93
CA LEU A 442 31.44 -25.15 -43.11
C LEU A 442 32.22 -24.65 -44.33
N VAL A 443 32.23 -23.34 -44.57
CA VAL A 443 33.03 -22.74 -45.66
C VAL A 443 34.52 -22.96 -45.42
N ALA A 444 35.02 -22.69 -44.21
CA ALA A 444 36.43 -22.92 -43.87
C ALA A 444 36.82 -24.40 -43.99
N GLY A 445 35.98 -25.31 -43.52
CA GLY A 445 36.17 -26.76 -43.68
C GLY A 445 36.20 -27.19 -45.15
N GLY A 446 35.28 -26.66 -45.97
CA GLY A 446 35.24 -26.90 -47.41
C GLY A 446 36.51 -26.42 -48.13
N VAL A 447 37.02 -25.23 -47.77
CA VAL A 447 38.27 -24.68 -48.30
C VAL A 447 39.46 -25.60 -47.94
N VAL A 448 39.55 -26.07 -46.70
CA VAL A 448 40.62 -26.98 -46.26
C VAL A 448 40.58 -28.32 -47.02
N VAL A 449 39.39 -28.89 -47.20
CA VAL A 449 39.20 -30.13 -47.98
C VAL A 449 39.57 -29.91 -49.44
N PHE A 450 39.15 -28.80 -50.04
CA PHE A 450 39.48 -28.45 -51.42
C PHE A 450 41.00 -28.27 -51.63
N TYR A 451 41.68 -27.57 -50.73
CA TYR A 451 43.14 -27.43 -50.79
C TYR A 451 43.86 -28.77 -50.60
N ARG A 452 43.40 -29.63 -49.68
CA ARG A 452 43.95 -30.98 -49.50
C ARG A 452 43.70 -31.91 -50.69
N TRP A 453 42.58 -31.75 -51.37
CA TRP A 453 42.27 -32.49 -52.59
C TRP A 453 43.15 -32.01 -53.76
N LYS A 454 43.32 -30.68 -53.90
CA LYS A 454 44.19 -30.09 -54.91
C LYS A 454 45.67 -30.40 -54.70
N SER A 455 46.14 -30.54 -53.45
CA SER A 455 47.54 -30.88 -53.16
C SER A 455 47.88 -32.37 -53.29
N LYS A 456 46.88 -33.23 -53.55
CA LYS A 456 47.05 -34.67 -53.79
C LYS A 456 46.98 -35.04 -55.28
N LYS A 457 46.66 -34.07 -56.14
CA LYS A 457 46.91 -34.11 -57.58
C LYS A 457 48.18 -33.34 -57.86
#